data_AF-A0A7W0GIJ6-F1
#
_entry.id   AF-A0A7W0GIJ6-F1
#
_cell.length_a   1.000
_cell.length_b   1.000
_cell.length_c   1.000
_cell.angle_alpha   90.00
_cell.angle_beta   90.00
_cell.angle_gamma   90.00
#
_symmetry.space_group_name_H-M   'P 1'
#
loop_
_entity.id
_entity.type
_entity.pdbx_description
1 polymer ?
#
loop_
_entity_poly.entity_id
_entity_poly.type
_entity_poly.pdbx_seq_one_letter_code
_entity_poly.pdbx_strand_id
1 'polypeptide(L)'
;MVAAPTTPTAGEGAVRARLAGAGYTVVLADDDTVTAGQAAGSAFVLVAQSSSSNAPAVKALAGVAIPVWVAKPYLFDDFGLTLGAASTDYGDKPGSALTISDPTHPMAAGRTGTVTIQAGGRVS
;
A
#
# COMPACT_ATOMS: atom_id res chain seq x y z
N MET A 1 19.45 15.01 0.49
CA MET A 1 18.36 15.81 1.07
C MET A 1 17.57 16.46 -0.06
N VAL A 2 16.55 15.75 -0.51
CA VAL A 2 15.33 16.19 -1.22
C VAL A 2 14.35 15.10 -0.76
N ALA A 3 13.44 15.22 0.21
CA ALA A 3 12.58 16.30 0.68
C ALA A 3 11.53 16.72 -0.37
N ALA A 4 10.91 15.74 -1.04
CA ALA A 4 9.77 15.99 -1.92
C ALA A 4 9.11 14.67 -2.39
N PRO A 5 7.99 14.23 -1.78
CA PRO A 5 7.19 13.10 -2.30
C PRO A 5 6.35 13.53 -3.53
N THR A 6 6.85 14.43 -4.38
CA THR A 6 6.02 15.40 -5.11
C THR A 6 5.20 14.83 -6.25
N THR A 7 5.49 13.61 -6.73
CA THR A 7 4.71 12.99 -7.78
C THR A 7 4.48 11.51 -7.51
N PRO A 8 3.30 11.13 -6.99
CA PRO A 8 2.87 9.73 -6.97
C PRO A 8 2.86 9.14 -8.38
N THR A 9 3.10 7.85 -8.50
CA THR A 9 2.83 7.13 -9.74
C THR A 9 1.34 7.26 -10.13
N ALA A 10 0.97 6.92 -11.37
CA ALA A 10 -0.42 6.98 -11.80
C ALA A 10 -1.37 6.15 -10.90
N GLY A 11 -0.93 4.96 -10.47
CA GLY A 11 -1.70 4.10 -9.56
C GLY A 11 -1.88 4.72 -8.17
N GLU A 12 -0.80 5.24 -7.59
CA GLU A 12 -0.85 5.92 -6.28
C GLU A 12 -1.66 7.22 -6.34
N GLY A 13 -1.58 7.95 -7.45
CA GLY A 13 -2.41 9.11 -7.74
C GLY A 13 -3.90 8.76 -7.77
N ALA A 14 -4.27 7.63 -8.39
CA ALA A 14 -5.65 7.15 -8.39
C ALA A 14 -6.14 6.76 -6.99
N VAL A 15 -5.29 6.11 -6.18
CA VAL A 15 -5.61 5.80 -4.77
C VAL A 15 -5.78 7.09 -3.96
N ARG A 16 -4.87 8.05 -4.10
CA ARG A 16 -4.97 9.37 -3.46
C ARG A 16 -6.26 10.10 -3.84
N ALA A 17 -6.60 10.14 -5.12
CA ALA A 17 -7.83 10.78 -5.60
C ALA A 17 -9.08 10.08 -5.03
N ARG A 18 -9.08 8.74 -4.95
CA ARG A 18 -10.18 7.97 -4.36
C ARG A 18 -10.36 8.27 -2.88
N LEU A 19 -9.27 8.33 -2.12
CA LEU A 19 -9.31 8.65 -0.68
C LEU A 19 -9.77 10.09 -0.43
N ALA A 20 -9.25 11.05 -1.20
CA ALA A 20 -9.67 12.44 -1.12
C ALA A 20 -11.16 12.60 -1.47
N GLY A 21 -11.64 11.93 -2.51
CA GLY A 21 -13.06 11.90 -2.88
C GLY A 21 -13.96 11.24 -1.83
N ALA A 22 -13.41 10.37 -0.98
CA ALA A 22 -14.10 9.78 0.17
C ALA A 22 -14.04 10.66 1.44
N GLY A 23 -13.46 11.86 1.37
CA GLY A 23 -13.41 12.84 2.46
C GLY A 23 -12.15 12.75 3.34
N TYR A 24 -11.17 11.91 3.01
CA TYR A 24 -9.92 11.84 3.76
C TYR A 24 -8.97 12.97 3.36
N THR A 25 -8.31 13.57 4.36
CA THR A 25 -7.11 14.38 4.12
C THR A 25 -5.93 13.45 3.83
N VAL A 26 -5.38 13.51 2.62
CA VAL A 26 -4.23 12.69 2.21
C VAL A 26 -2.95 13.52 2.29
N VAL A 27 -2.05 13.15 3.21
CA VAL A 27 -0.73 13.74 3.37
C VAL A 27 0.31 12.79 2.74
N LEU A 28 1.13 13.33 1.85
CA LEU A 28 2.26 12.56 1.29
C LEU A 28 3.47 12.69 2.23
N ALA A 29 4.10 11.57 2.53
CA ALA A 29 5.35 11.49 3.28
C ALA A 29 6.44 10.86 2.41
N ASP A 30 7.65 11.35 2.60
CA ASP A 30 8.85 10.88 1.91
C ASP A 30 9.44 9.70 2.70
N ASP A 31 9.79 8.62 2.01
CA ASP A 31 10.21 7.36 2.63
C ASP A 31 11.54 7.48 3.37
N ASP A 32 12.38 8.47 3.06
CA ASP A 32 13.62 8.74 3.78
C ASP A 32 13.39 9.48 5.11
N THR A 33 12.25 10.17 5.27
CA THR A 33 12.04 11.12 6.38
C THR A 33 10.76 10.87 7.18
N VAL A 34 9.93 9.91 6.78
CA VAL A 34 8.71 9.55 7.51
C VAL A 34 9.02 9.10 8.95
N THR A 35 8.16 9.47 9.88
CA THR A 35 8.30 9.16 11.30
C THR A 35 6.99 8.62 11.88
N ALA A 36 7.09 7.83 12.95
CA ALA A 36 5.91 7.38 13.71
C ALA A 36 5.06 8.56 14.24
N GLY A 37 5.70 9.69 14.56
CA GLY A 37 5.00 10.90 14.99
C GLY A 37 4.13 11.52 13.90
N GLN A 38 4.56 11.46 12.63
CA GLN A 38 3.74 11.91 11.49
C GLN A 38 2.56 10.96 11.22
N ALA A 39 2.70 9.68 11.55
CA ALA A 39 1.62 8.70 11.45
C ALA A 39 0.57 8.89 12.57
N ALA A 40 0.97 9.37 13.75
CA ALA A 40 0.09 9.51 14.90
C ALA A 40 -1.16 10.35 14.60
N GLY A 41 -2.33 9.85 15.02
CA GLY A 41 -3.62 10.52 14.79
C GLY A 41 -4.19 10.38 13.38
N SER A 42 -3.47 9.75 12.44
CA SER A 42 -4.02 9.40 11.12
C SER A 42 -4.99 8.23 11.23
N ALA A 43 -5.96 8.16 10.31
CA ALA A 43 -6.90 7.03 10.25
C ALA A 43 -6.18 5.71 9.90
N PHE A 44 -5.20 5.78 9.00
CA PHE A 44 -4.31 4.70 8.62
C PHE A 44 -3.09 5.27 7.88
N VAL A 45 -2.07 4.46 7.68
CA VAL A 45 -0.95 4.75 6.76
C VAL A 45 -1.01 3.80 5.57
N LEU A 46 -0.81 4.32 4.36
CA LEU A 46 -0.55 3.53 3.16
C LEU A 46 0.95 3.54 2.88
N VAL A 47 1.60 2.39 2.96
CA VAL A 47 2.97 2.22 2.43
C VAL A 47 2.84 1.96 0.95
N ALA A 48 3.21 2.95 0.15
CA ALA A 48 3.00 2.93 -1.28
C ALA A 48 4.02 2.05 -2.01
N GLN A 49 3.67 1.61 -3.22
CA GLN A 49 4.54 0.72 -4.01
C GLN A 49 5.89 1.39 -4.36
N SER A 50 5.87 2.71 -4.58
CA SER A 50 7.07 3.50 -4.91
C SER A 50 8.05 3.65 -3.75
N SER A 51 7.62 3.42 -2.50
CA SER A 51 8.52 3.47 -1.33
C SER A 51 9.63 2.44 -1.44
N SER A 52 10.82 2.82 -0.98
CA SER A 52 11.98 1.94 -0.87
C SER A 52 11.76 0.87 0.21
N SER A 53 11.94 -0.40 -0.14
CA SER A 53 11.94 -1.51 0.84
C SER A 53 13.18 -1.51 1.73
N ASN A 54 14.18 -0.67 1.42
CA ASN A 54 15.39 -0.51 2.24
C ASN A 54 15.30 0.69 3.20
N ALA A 55 14.23 1.50 3.12
CA ALA A 55 14.09 2.68 3.96
C ALA A 55 13.79 2.28 5.42
N PRO A 56 14.71 2.53 6.38
CA PRO A 56 14.50 2.16 7.78
C PRO A 56 13.33 2.94 8.41
N ALA A 57 13.11 4.18 7.96
CA ALA A 57 11.99 5.02 8.37
C ALA A 57 10.64 4.39 8.02
N VAL A 58 10.52 3.76 6.84
CA VAL A 58 9.31 3.02 6.45
C VAL A 58 9.14 1.76 7.27
N LYS A 59 10.20 0.98 7.49
CA LYS A 59 10.14 -0.25 8.32
C LYS A 59 9.70 0.04 9.76
N ALA A 60 10.13 1.18 10.31
CA ALA A 60 9.72 1.61 11.65
C ALA A 60 8.20 1.83 11.78
N LEU A 61 7.47 2.02 10.68
CA LEU A 61 6.02 2.14 10.69
C LEU A 61 5.31 0.83 11.10
N ALA A 62 6.00 -0.31 11.08
CA ALA A 62 5.44 -1.57 11.60
C ALA A 62 5.07 -1.50 13.10
N GLY A 63 5.68 -0.58 13.85
CA GLY A 63 5.44 -0.40 15.28
C GLY A 63 4.37 0.64 15.65
N VAL A 64 3.71 1.29 14.69
CA VAL A 64 2.71 2.33 15.00
C VAL A 64 1.39 1.71 15.47
N ALA A 65 0.64 2.44 16.29
CA ALA A 65 -0.63 1.96 16.86
C ALA A 65 -1.83 2.05 15.90
N ILE A 66 -1.66 2.66 14.73
CA ILE A 66 -2.72 2.82 13.72
C ILE A 66 -2.60 1.76 12.63
N PRO A 67 -3.69 1.43 11.91
CA PRO A 67 -3.62 0.49 10.81
C PRO A 67 -2.62 0.92 9.74
N VAL A 68 -1.82 -0.03 9.24
CA VAL A 68 -0.94 0.17 8.08
C VAL A 68 -1.38 -0.74 6.95
N TRP A 69 -1.75 -0.13 5.81
CA TRP A 69 -1.93 -0.84 4.56
C TRP A 69 -0.60 -0.89 3.83
N VAL A 70 0.02 -2.06 3.78
CA VAL A 70 1.29 -2.27 3.08
C VAL A 70 1.00 -2.65 1.63
N ALA A 71 1.16 -1.71 0.69
CA ALA A 71 1.04 -1.95 -0.76
C ALA A 71 2.44 -2.11 -1.41
N LYS A 72 3.32 -2.82 -0.69
CA LYS A 72 4.71 -3.08 -1.06
C LYS A 72 5.11 -4.48 -0.55
N PRO A 73 5.11 -5.51 -1.40
CA PRO A 73 5.31 -6.90 -0.96
C PRO A 73 6.68 -7.13 -0.31
N TYR A 74 7.71 -6.43 -0.77
CA TYR A 74 9.08 -6.49 -0.22
C TYR A 74 9.23 -5.79 1.14
N LEU A 75 8.13 -5.41 1.78
CA LEU A 75 8.09 -4.96 3.18
C LEU A 75 7.18 -5.87 4.03
N PHE A 76 6.59 -6.93 3.46
CA PHE A 76 5.69 -7.79 4.22
C PHE A 76 6.40 -8.52 5.36
N ASP A 77 7.62 -8.98 5.13
CA ASP A 77 8.47 -9.59 6.15
C ASP A 77 8.91 -8.58 7.22
N ASP A 78 9.30 -7.37 6.82
CA ASP A 78 9.63 -6.28 7.74
C ASP A 78 8.43 -5.87 8.63
N PHE A 79 7.21 -6.01 8.12
CA PHE A 79 5.96 -5.78 8.86
C PHE A 79 5.42 -7.03 9.56
N GLY A 80 6.11 -8.18 9.46
CA GLY A 80 5.69 -9.45 10.07
C GLY A 80 4.42 -10.07 9.48
N LEU A 81 4.06 -9.71 8.25
CA LEU A 81 2.87 -10.22 7.53
C LEU A 81 3.15 -11.56 6.82
N THR A 82 4.40 -11.81 6.45
CA THR A 82 4.84 -13.04 5.78
C THR A 82 6.18 -13.51 6.35
N LEU A 83 6.62 -14.70 5.92
CA LEU A 83 8.02 -15.11 6.06
C LEU A 83 8.92 -14.30 5.09
N GLY A 84 10.23 -14.53 5.16
CA GLY A 84 11.25 -13.70 4.53
C GLY A 84 11.71 -14.09 3.11
N ALA A 85 11.16 -15.13 2.48
CA ALA A 85 11.65 -15.60 1.18
C ALA A 85 10.93 -14.91 0.01
N ALA A 86 11.61 -13.96 -0.63
CA ALA A 86 11.11 -13.32 -1.84
C ALA A 86 10.77 -14.32 -2.96
N SER A 87 9.74 -14.00 -3.75
CA SER A 87 9.11 -14.85 -4.77
C SER A 87 8.48 -16.16 -4.26
N THR A 88 8.55 -16.44 -2.96
CA THR A 88 7.89 -17.58 -2.32
C THR A 88 6.80 -17.09 -1.36
N ASP A 89 7.19 -16.26 -0.40
CA ASP A 89 6.31 -15.74 0.66
C ASP A 89 5.68 -14.40 0.27
N TYR A 90 6.41 -13.60 -0.52
CA TYR A 90 5.98 -12.30 -1.05
C TYR A 90 6.63 -12.02 -2.40
N GLY A 91 6.08 -11.08 -3.16
CA GLY A 91 6.66 -10.61 -4.42
C GLY A 91 5.59 -10.05 -5.33
N ASP A 92 5.90 -9.92 -6.62
CA ASP A 92 4.93 -9.49 -7.62
C ASP A 92 4.71 -10.56 -8.68
N LYS A 93 3.54 -10.56 -9.29
CA LYS A 93 3.22 -11.44 -10.43
C LYS A 93 2.53 -10.66 -11.56
N PRO A 94 2.47 -11.17 -12.79
CA PRO A 94 1.68 -10.56 -13.84
C PRO A 94 0.21 -10.39 -13.42
N GLY A 95 -0.40 -9.27 -13.80
CA GLY A 95 -1.80 -9.02 -13.53
C GLY A 95 -2.72 -10.08 -14.15
N SER A 96 -3.64 -10.59 -13.32
CA SER A 96 -4.66 -11.55 -13.74
C SER A 96 -6.02 -11.12 -13.20
N ALA A 97 -7.09 -11.63 -13.81
CA ALA A 97 -8.41 -11.46 -13.24
C ALA A 97 -8.48 -12.12 -11.85
N LEU A 98 -9.23 -11.50 -10.94
CA LEU A 98 -9.49 -12.00 -9.60
C LEU A 98 -10.94 -12.49 -9.50
N THR A 99 -11.15 -13.59 -8.79
CA THR A 99 -12.50 -14.04 -8.44
C THR A 99 -12.85 -13.55 -7.05
N ILE A 100 -13.95 -12.82 -6.92
CA ILE A 100 -14.48 -12.39 -5.62
C ILE A 100 -15.12 -13.60 -4.93
N SER A 101 -14.50 -14.07 -3.85
CA SER A 101 -14.96 -15.25 -3.09
C SER A 101 -16.11 -14.95 -2.13
N ASP A 102 -16.11 -13.75 -1.53
CA ASP A 102 -17.19 -13.25 -0.69
C ASP A 102 -17.67 -11.88 -1.22
N PRO A 103 -18.72 -11.85 -2.05
CA PRO A 103 -19.26 -10.61 -2.58
C PRO A 103 -19.93 -9.70 -1.55
N THR A 104 -20.24 -10.21 -0.35
CA THR A 104 -20.87 -9.44 0.73
C THR A 104 -19.84 -8.73 1.61
N HIS A 105 -18.57 -9.13 1.53
CA HIS A 105 -17.49 -8.53 2.29
C HIS A 105 -17.28 -7.05 1.89
N PRO A 106 -17.09 -6.12 2.83
CA PRO A 106 -16.87 -4.70 2.51
C PRO A 106 -15.73 -4.44 1.51
N MET A 107 -14.66 -5.25 1.54
CA MET A 107 -13.55 -5.14 0.58
C MET A 107 -13.92 -5.50 -0.86
N ALA A 108 -15.01 -6.24 -1.08
CA ALA A 108 -15.51 -6.49 -2.44
C ALA A 108 -16.05 -5.20 -3.08
N ALA A 109 -16.44 -4.20 -2.27
CA ALA A 109 -16.95 -2.91 -2.71
C ALA A 109 -18.05 -3.04 -3.79
N GLY A 110 -18.99 -3.97 -3.57
CA GLY A 110 -20.11 -4.26 -4.45
C GLY A 110 -19.77 -5.06 -5.72
N ARG A 111 -18.52 -5.52 -5.87
CA ARG A 111 -18.11 -6.38 -7.00
C ARG A 111 -18.44 -7.83 -6.71
N THR A 112 -18.78 -8.57 -7.76
CA THR A 112 -19.12 -10.00 -7.72
C THR A 112 -18.43 -10.71 -8.89
N GLY A 113 -18.20 -12.03 -8.76
CA GLY A 113 -17.67 -12.84 -9.85
C GLY A 113 -16.22 -12.51 -10.20
N THR A 114 -15.87 -12.61 -11.49
CA THR A 114 -14.51 -12.40 -11.98
C THR A 114 -14.30 -10.93 -12.40
N VAL A 115 -13.32 -10.27 -11.80
CA VAL A 115 -13.01 -8.86 -12.02
C VAL A 115 -11.57 -8.71 -12.50
N THR A 116 -11.38 -7.99 -13.61
CA THR A 116 -10.06 -7.52 -14.03
C THR A 116 -9.72 -6.24 -13.27
N ILE A 117 -8.74 -6.33 -12.36
CA ILE A 117 -8.31 -5.20 -11.52
C ILE A 117 -7.22 -4.32 -12.17
N GLN A 118 -6.48 -4.88 -13.13
CA GLN A 118 -5.49 -4.18 -13.93
C GLN A 118 -5.35 -4.88 -15.28
N ALA A 119 -5.24 -4.10 -16.36
CA ALA A 119 -4.93 -4.63 -17.68
C ALA A 119 -3.41 -4.58 -17.92
N GLY A 120 -2.75 -5.73 -17.92
CA GLY A 120 -1.30 -5.84 -18.07
C GLY A 120 -0.51 -5.38 -16.83
N GLY A 121 0.82 -5.38 -16.92
CA GLY A 121 1.71 -5.00 -15.82
C GLY A 121 1.88 -6.09 -14.75
N ARG A 122 2.57 -5.73 -13.66
CA ARG A 122 2.76 -6.58 -12.47
C ARG A 122 1.88 -6.07 -11.34
N VAL A 123 1.31 -6.99 -10.58
CA VAL A 123 0.55 -6.73 -9.36
C VAL A 123 1.43 -7.11 -8.18
N SER A 124 1.59 -6.13 -7.29
CA SER A 124 2.34 -6.14 -6.03
C SER A 124 1.42 -6.38 -4.85
#